data_AF-A0A8J6RFE5-F1
#
_entry.id   AF-A0A8J6RFE5-F1
#
_cell.length_a   1.000
_cell.length_b   1.000
_cell.length_c   1.000
_cell.angle_alpha   90.00
_cell.angle_beta   90.00
_cell.angle_gamma   90.00
#
_symmetry.space_group_name_H-M   'P 1'
#
loop_
_entity.id
_entity.type
_entity.pdbx_description
1 polymer ?
#
loop_
_entity_poly.entity_id
_entity_poly.type
_entity_poly.pdbx_seq_one_letter_code
_entity_poly.pdbx_strand_id
1 'polypeptide(L)' 'MSKVVQEWIRKADSDWRTANLIWQSPEPNYDAVCFHTQQCVEKMMKALLIAREKVPPYTHNLVSLDESL' A
#
# COMPACT_ATOMS: atom_id res chain seq x y z
N MET A 1 18.86 2.15 -1.17
CA MET A 1 17.53 1.50 -1.07
C MET A 1 17.42 0.43 -2.15
N SER A 2 16.94 -0.78 -1.84
CA SER A 2 16.92 -1.88 -2.83
C SER A 2 15.92 -1.60 -3.96
N LYS A 3 16.17 -2.15 -5.16
CA LYS A 3 15.26 -2.02 -6.32
C LYS A 3 13.85 -2.54 -6.00
N VAL A 4 13.77 -3.59 -5.20
CA VAL A 4 12.51 -4.20 -4.75
C VAL A 4 11.74 -3.23 -3.85
N VAL A 5 12.40 -2.61 -2.86
CA VAL A 5 11.76 -1.60 -1.99
C VAL A 5 11.21 -0.44 -2.82
N GLN A 6 11.99 0.07 -3.78
CA GLN A 6 11.54 1.13 -4.68
C GLN A 6 10.34 0.73 -5.54
N GLU A 7 10.24 -0.54 -5.94
CA GLU A 7 9.09 -1.04 -6.68
C GLU A 7 7.82 -1.06 -5.83
N TRP A 8 7.91 -1.55 -4.58
CA TRP A 8 6.79 -1.49 -3.65
C TRP A 8 6.36 -0.05 -3.36
N ILE A 9 7.32 0.86 -3.24
CA ILE A 9 7.03 2.29 -3.07
C ILE A 9 6.26 2.85 -4.25
N ARG A 10 6.73 2.62 -5.48
CA ARG A 10 6.03 3.06 -6.69
C ARG A 10 4.61 2.50 -6.80
N LYS A 11 4.39 1.25 -6.38
CA LYS A 11 3.05 0.65 -6.42
C LYS A 11 2.11 1.33 -5.41
N ALA A 12 2.56 1.60 -4.19
CA ALA A 12 1.75 2.31 -3.21
C ALA A 12 1.43 3.75 -3.66
N ASP A 13 2.40 4.46 -4.23
CA ASP A 13 2.18 5.79 -4.82
C ASP A 13 1.11 5.75 -5.91
N SER A 14 1.08 4.68 -6.71
CA SER A 14 0.03 4.48 -7.72
C SER A 14 -1.34 4.31 -7.07
N ASP A 15 -1.47 3.52 -6.01
CA ASP A 15 -2.72 3.35 -5.28
C ASP A 15 -3.19 4.68 -4.65
N TRP A 16 -2.27 5.43 -4.04
CA TRP A 16 -2.56 6.75 -3.49
C TRP A 16 -3.10 7.72 -4.55
N ARG A 17 -2.46 7.76 -5.73
CA ARG A 17 -2.93 8.58 -6.86
C ARG A 17 -4.32 8.15 -7.31
N THR A 18 -4.57 6.85 -7.45
CA THR A 18 -5.89 6.33 -7.83
C THR A 18 -6.96 6.69 -6.81
N ALA A 19 -6.68 6.52 -5.51
CA ALA A 19 -7.61 6.91 -4.45
C ALA A 19 -7.99 8.39 -4.53
N ASN A 20 -7.00 9.27 -4.75
CA ASN A 20 -7.25 10.71 -4.91
C ASN A 20 -8.06 11.05 -6.16
N LEU A 21 -7.78 10.40 -7.30
CA LEU A 21 -8.55 10.63 -8.53
C LEU A 21 -10.02 10.25 -8.35
N ILE A 22 -10.30 9.14 -7.65
CA ILE A 22 -11.67 8.69 -7.37
C ILE A 22 -12.34 9.60 -6.36
N TRP A 23 -11.64 10.00 -5.30
CA TRP A 23 -12.15 10.92 -4.28
C TRP A 23 -12.56 12.28 -4.87
N GLN A 24 -11.83 12.76 -5.87
CA GLN A 24 -12.08 14.04 -6.54
C GLN A 24 -13.14 13.95 -7.66
N SER A 25 -13.69 12.77 -7.96
CA SER A 25 -14.71 12.66 -9.01
C SER A 25 -16.03 13.32 -8.58
N PRO A 26 -16.89 13.74 -9.53
CA PRO A 26 -18.20 14.31 -9.19
C PRO A 26 -19.11 13.36 -8.40
N GLU A 27 -18.96 12.05 -8.63
CA GLU A 27 -19.64 10.97 -7.92
C GLU A 27 -18.59 9.95 -7.43
N PRO A 28 -17.98 10.19 -6.25
CA PRO A 28 -16.92 9.32 -5.74
C PRO A 28 -17.44 7.92 -5.41
N ASN A 29 -16.76 6.90 -5.90
CA ASN A 29 -16.92 5.55 -5.39
C ASN A 29 -16.06 5.39 -4.13
N TYR A 30 -16.65 5.63 -2.96
CA TYR A 30 -15.94 5.57 -1.68
C TYR A 30 -15.39 4.19 -1.34
N ASP A 31 -16.03 3.10 -1.77
CA ASP A 31 -15.51 1.75 -1.57
C ASP A 31 -14.16 1.58 -2.30
N ALA A 32 -14.06 2.12 -3.52
CA ALA A 32 -12.82 2.11 -4.28
C ALA A 32 -11.74 3.02 -3.67
N VAL A 33 -12.12 4.17 -3.11
CA VAL A 33 -11.19 5.05 -2.35
C VAL A 33 -10.61 4.31 -1.15
N CYS A 34 -11.47 3.66 -0.35
CA CYS A 34 -11.05 2.88 0.81
C CYS A 34 -10.14 1.71 0.41
N PHE A 35 -10.50 0.97 -0.65
CA PHE A 35 -9.70 -0.12 -1.17
C PHE A 35 -8.28 0.33 -1.56
N HIS A 36 -8.16 1.37 -2.38
CA HIS A 36 -6.85 1.87 -2.81
C HIS A 36 -6.05 2.49 -1.66
N THR A 37 -6.72 3.13 -0.69
CA THR A 37 -6.03 3.67 0.49
C THR A 37 -5.46 2.57 1.36
N GLN A 38 -6.23 1.50 1.62
CA GLN A 38 -5.74 0.32 2.35
C GLN A 38 -4.56 -0.33 1.60
N GLN A 39 -4.68 -0.49 0.28
CA GLN A 39 -3.65 -1.06 -0.58
C GLN A 39 -2.35 -0.23 -0.59
N CYS A 40 -2.45 1.10 -0.53
CA CYS A 40 -1.30 1.99 -0.39
C CYS A 40 -0.55 1.72 0.93
N VAL A 41 -1.27 1.68 2.05
CA VAL A 41 -0.69 1.41 3.37
C VAL A 41 -0.05 0.03 3.42
N GLU A 42 -0.74 -0.99 2.93
CA GLU A 42 -0.22 -2.37 2.89
C GLU A 42 1.12 -2.45 2.14
N LYS A 43 1.18 -1.83 0.96
CA LYS A 43 2.39 -1.83 0.12
C LYS A 43 3.54 -1.05 0.76
N MET A 44 3.24 0.02 1.50
CA MET A 44 4.24 0.74 2.31
C MET A 44 4.79 -0.12 3.44
N MET A 45 3.93 -0.82 4.18
CA MET A 45 4.36 -1.73 5.24
C MET A 45 5.22 -2.87 4.69
N LYS A 46 4.83 -3.45 3.55
CA LYS A 46 5.63 -4.46 2.85
C LYS A 46 6.98 -3.92 2.36
N ALA A 47 7.02 -2.67 1.86
CA ALA A 47 8.28 -2.01 1.50
C ALA A 47 9.21 -1.86 2.73
N LEU A 48 8.65 -1.47 3.88
CA LEU A 48 9.38 -1.31 5.13
C LEU A 48 9.95 -2.64 5.65
N LEU A 49 9.16 -3.72 5.63
CA LEU A 49 9.61 -5.07 5.97
C LEU A 49 10.79 -5.51 5.11
N ILE A 50 10.69 -5.33 3.79
CA ILE A 50 11.76 -5.68 2.84
C ILE A 50 13.01 -4.82 3.08
N ALA A 51 12.83 -3.54 3.40
CA ALA A 51 13.94 -2.65 3.76
C ALA A 51 14.66 -3.08 5.04
N ARG A 52 13.99 -3.82 5.92
CA ARG A 52 14.53 -4.48 7.12
C ARG A 52 14.99 -5.92 6.87
N GLU A 53 15.14 -6.32 5.60
CA GLU A 53 15.54 -7.68 5.19
C GLU A 53 14.58 -8.79 5.67
N LYS A 54 13.33 -8.44 6.00
CA LYS A 54 12.26 -9.38 6.34
C LYS A 54 11.44 -9.72 5.09
N VAL A 55 11.02 -10.98 4.97
CA VAL A 55 10.06 -11.41 3.94
C VAL A 55 8.66 -11.05 4.43
N PRO A 56 7.89 -10.21 3.72
CA PRO A 56 6.54 -9.89 4.14
C PRO A 56 5.63 -11.12 4.06
N PRO A 57 4.73 -11.35 5.04
CA PRO A 57 3.76 -12.43 4.95
C PRO A 57 2.81 -12.23 3.77
N TYR A 58 2.36 -13.35 3.18
CA TYR A 58 1.35 -13.34 2.12
C TYR A 58 -0.04 -13.09 2.72
N THR A 59 -0.32 -11.83 3.04
CA THR A 59 -1.57 -11.37 3.66
C THR A 59 -1.92 -9.97 3.18
N HIS A 60 -3.21 -9.65 3.26
CA HIS A 60 -3.75 -8.29 3.09
C HIS A 60 -4.15 -7.63 4.42
N ASN A 61 -3.88 -8.31 5.54
CA ASN A 61 -4.21 -7.80 6.86
C ASN A 61 -3.10 -6.87 7.37
N LEU A 62 -3.45 -5.60 7.59
CA LEU A 62 -2.51 -4.59 8.10
C LEU A 62 -2.02 -4.90 9.52
N VAL A 63 -2.88 -5.46 10.38
CA VAL A 63 -2.50 -5.85 11.76
C VAL A 63 -1.44 -6.95 11.71
N SER A 64 -1.62 -7.96 10.87
CA SER A 64 -0.61 -9.02 10.70
C SER A 64 0.72 -8.50 10.14
N LEU A 65 0.68 -7.45 9.31
CA LEU A 65 1.90 -6.79 8.83
C LEU A 65 2.57 -5.98 9.94
N ASP A 66 1.80 -5.29 10.78
CA ASP A 66 2.30 -4.51 11.92
C ASP A 66 3.02 -5.40 12.93
N GLU A 67 2.43 -6.56 13.26
CA GLU A 67 3.06 -7.58 14.10
C GLU A 67 4.38 -8.12 13.54
N SER A 68 4.59 -7.99 12.22
CA SER A 68 5.81 -8.43 11.53
C SER A 68 6.90 -7.35 11.43
N LEU A 69 6.56 -6.07 11.66
CA LEU A 69 7.49 -4.93 11.50
C LEU A 69 8.70 -5.05 12.42
#